data_AF-A0AAV4QSC2-F1
#
_entry.id   AF-A0AAV4QSC2-F1
#
_cell.length_a   1.000
_cell.length_b   1.000
_cell.length_c   1.000
_cell.angle_alpha   90.00
_cell.angle_beta   90.00
_cell.angle_gamma   90.00
#
_symmetry.space_group_name_H-M   'P 1'
#
loop_
_entity.id
_entity.type
_entity.pdbx_description
1 polymer ?
#
loop_
_entity_poly.entity_id
_entity_poly.type
_entity_poly.pdbx_seq_one_letter_code
_entity_poly.pdbx_strand_id
1 'polypeptide(L)'
;MSDTSTSLRDPIFYRWHRFVDNIFQQYKATLQPYTWEQLSFPGVKVVSCEVKGKNSNVITTFMKDDELNLAHGINFGTDHKVKVKYHHLDHEPFSVVANVENNSGAPQHATVRVFLAPKYDELGNRLTPDDQRPLFIEIDKFHKQLAPGTNTISRNAIDSTVTLSHTYTFEELKAGQSASADASEFCSCGWPEHMLVPRGTHKGMDFQLFVMLTDNTQDNPEGANVKTICNDAVSYCGAKDQKYPDKKPMGFPFDRPLSPSVASRIPTENTCLQDIKIKFLG
;
A
#
# COMPACT_ATOMS: atom_id res chain seq x y z
N MET A 1 24.21 6.48 7.47
CA MET A 1 24.12 6.26 6.01
C MET A 1 24.85 5.01 5.51
N SER A 2 25.84 4.46 6.21
CA SER A 2 26.61 3.28 5.77
C SER A 2 25.93 1.92 5.99
N ASP A 3 24.87 1.86 6.80
CA ASP A 3 24.16 0.63 7.17
C ASP A 3 22.66 0.79 6.89
N THR A 4 22.03 -0.20 6.26
CA THR A 4 20.61 -0.19 5.87
C THR A 4 19.66 -0.21 7.07
N SER A 5 20.08 -0.76 8.21
CA SER A 5 19.28 -0.81 9.45
C SER A 5 19.18 0.54 10.16
N THR A 6 20.07 1.49 9.84
CA THR A 6 20.13 2.81 10.50
C THR A 6 20.01 3.98 9.54
N SER A 7 20.16 3.77 8.23
CA SER A 7 20.16 4.85 7.23
C SER A 7 18.87 5.66 7.22
N LEU A 8 17.71 5.02 7.36
CA LEU A 8 16.39 5.67 7.39
C LEU A 8 16.20 6.63 8.58
N ARG A 9 17.05 6.55 9.61
CA ARG A 9 16.96 7.42 10.80
C ARG A 9 17.50 8.82 10.55
N ASP A 10 18.39 8.98 9.57
CA ASP A 10 19.01 10.26 9.25
C ASP A 10 18.15 11.01 8.19
N PRO A 11 17.67 12.24 8.48
CA PRO A 11 16.91 13.02 7.51
C PRO A 11 17.59 13.22 6.14
N ILE A 12 18.93 13.12 6.07
CA ILE A 12 19.65 13.21 4.80
C ILE A 12 19.31 12.07 3.84
N PHE A 13 18.89 10.91 4.36
CA PHE A 13 18.45 9.77 3.56
C PHE A 13 17.39 10.20 2.56
N TYR A 14 16.37 10.92 3.04
CA TYR A 14 15.24 11.33 2.20
C TYR A 14 15.63 12.38 1.17
N ARG A 15 16.55 13.31 1.52
CA ARG A 15 17.07 14.30 0.55
C ARG A 15 17.86 13.62 -0.58
N TRP A 16 18.72 12.66 -0.23
CA TRP A 16 19.50 11.90 -1.20
C TRP A 16 18.60 11.03 -2.08
N HIS A 17 17.67 10.27 -1.48
CA HIS A 17 16.77 9.41 -2.25
C HIS A 17 15.78 10.22 -3.09
N ARG A 18 15.38 11.43 -2.68
CA ARG A 18 14.62 12.34 -3.54
C ARG A 18 15.46 12.84 -4.73
N PHE A 19 16.75 13.11 -4.53
CA PHE A 19 17.64 13.43 -5.64
C PHE A 19 17.73 12.28 -6.66
N VAL A 20 17.89 11.04 -6.18
CA VAL A 20 17.89 9.84 -7.05
C VAL A 20 16.53 9.63 -7.72
N ASP A 21 15.43 9.75 -6.99
CA ASP A 21 14.07 9.68 -7.52
C ASP A 21 13.84 10.72 -8.62
N ASN A 22 14.34 11.94 -8.47
CA ASN A 22 14.24 12.95 -9.52
C ASN A 22 14.89 12.53 -10.85
N ILE A 23 15.95 11.69 -10.82
CA ILE A 23 16.54 11.12 -12.05
C ILE A 23 15.54 10.16 -12.72
N PHE A 24 14.86 9.32 -11.94
CA PHE A 24 13.80 8.46 -12.46
C PHE A 24 12.59 9.27 -12.95
N GLN A 25 12.18 10.32 -12.24
CA GLN A 25 11.10 11.20 -12.67
C GLN A 25 11.44 11.92 -13.98
N GLN A 26 12.68 12.34 -14.19
CA GLN A 26 13.12 12.90 -15.48
C GLN A 26 12.94 11.90 -16.62
N TYR A 27 13.32 10.64 -16.42
CA TYR A 27 13.06 9.59 -17.40
C TYR A 27 11.56 9.38 -17.62
N LYS A 28 10.78 9.26 -16.53
CA LYS A 28 9.31 9.08 -16.61
C LYS A 28 8.62 10.23 -17.32
N ALA A 29 9.11 11.46 -17.20
CA ALA A 29 8.61 12.63 -17.90
C ALA A 29 8.80 12.56 -19.43
N THR A 30 9.73 11.74 -19.93
CA THR A 30 9.89 11.50 -21.38
C THR A 30 8.84 10.52 -21.95
N LEU A 31 8.15 9.77 -21.09
CA LEU A 31 7.14 8.81 -21.49
C LEU A 31 5.83 9.54 -21.80
N GLN A 32 5.14 9.08 -22.85
CA GLN A 32 3.80 9.59 -23.15
C GLN A 32 2.84 9.27 -21.98
N PRO A 33 1.97 10.23 -21.60
CA PRO A 33 0.88 9.98 -20.67
C PRO A 33 0.07 8.75 -21.09
N TYR A 34 -0.48 8.04 -20.13
CA TYR A 34 -1.36 6.91 -20.45
C TYR A 34 -2.56 7.36 -21.27
N THR A 35 -2.89 6.58 -22.30
CA THR A 35 -4.14 6.79 -23.03
C THR A 35 -5.32 6.28 -22.21
N TRP A 36 -6.53 6.69 -22.58
CA TRP A 36 -7.73 6.22 -21.88
C TRP A 36 -7.86 4.70 -21.96
N GLU A 37 -7.52 4.10 -23.09
CA GLU A 37 -7.59 2.65 -23.34
C GLU A 37 -6.65 1.89 -22.39
N GLN A 38 -5.50 2.45 -22.06
CA GLN A 38 -4.53 1.86 -21.13
C GLN A 38 -4.98 1.93 -19.67
N LEU A 39 -5.85 2.88 -19.34
CA LEU A 39 -6.38 3.09 -17.99
C LEU A 39 -7.74 2.42 -17.78
N SER A 40 -8.57 2.37 -18.83
CA SER A 40 -9.94 1.90 -18.77
C SER A 40 -10.03 0.40 -18.53
N PHE A 41 -11.11 -0.02 -17.87
CA PHE A 41 -11.52 -1.42 -17.82
C PHE A 41 -12.96 -1.51 -18.33
N PRO A 42 -13.17 -1.64 -19.65
CA PRO A 42 -14.49 -1.55 -20.26
C PRO A 42 -15.50 -2.52 -19.64
N GLY A 43 -16.70 -2.03 -19.33
CA GLY A 43 -17.74 -2.81 -18.67
C GLY A 43 -17.61 -2.91 -17.15
N VAL A 44 -16.55 -2.39 -16.54
CA VAL A 44 -16.41 -2.32 -15.07
C VAL A 44 -16.45 -0.88 -14.61
N LYS A 45 -17.37 -0.56 -13.71
CA LYS A 45 -17.54 0.77 -13.13
C LYS A 45 -17.47 0.72 -11.61
N VAL A 46 -16.58 1.50 -11.00
CA VAL A 46 -16.55 1.73 -9.56
C VAL A 46 -17.55 2.83 -9.23
N VAL A 47 -18.62 2.47 -8.54
CA VAL A 47 -19.71 3.38 -8.19
C VAL A 47 -19.34 4.24 -6.99
N SER A 48 -18.67 3.66 -6.00
CA SER A 48 -18.21 4.37 -4.81
C SER A 48 -17.06 3.60 -4.15
N CYS A 49 -16.26 4.32 -3.38
CA CYS A 49 -15.25 3.78 -2.50
C CYS A 49 -15.29 4.53 -1.17
N GLU A 50 -15.05 3.84 -0.07
CA GLU A 50 -15.03 4.41 1.27
C GLU A 50 -14.08 3.63 2.18
N VAL A 51 -13.66 4.28 3.26
CA VAL A 51 -13.00 3.61 4.38
C VAL A 51 -14.01 3.40 5.50
N LYS A 52 -14.14 2.15 5.96
CA LYS A 52 -14.93 1.79 7.14
C LYS A 52 -14.00 1.48 8.30
N GLY A 53 -13.83 2.46 9.19
CA GLY A 53 -13.27 2.28 10.54
C GLY A 53 -14.37 2.49 11.59
N LYS A 54 -14.00 2.94 12.79
CA LYS A 54 -14.98 3.36 13.81
C LYS A 54 -15.91 4.48 13.31
N ASN A 55 -15.37 5.38 12.49
CA ASN A 55 -16.13 6.40 11.77
C ASN A 55 -15.87 6.24 10.27
N SER A 56 -16.91 6.36 9.44
CA SER A 56 -16.75 6.27 7.98
C SER A 56 -15.85 7.42 7.47
N ASN A 57 -14.93 7.08 6.57
CA ASN A 57 -13.94 7.96 5.95
C ASN A 57 -13.03 8.71 6.94
N VAL A 58 -12.85 8.15 8.14
CA VAL A 58 -11.85 8.62 9.11
C VAL A 58 -11.01 7.44 9.58
N ILE A 59 -9.69 7.59 9.49
CA ILE A 59 -8.73 6.65 10.07
C ILE A 59 -8.10 7.30 11.29
N THR A 60 -8.19 6.64 12.43
CA THR A 60 -7.62 7.09 13.69
C THR A 60 -6.24 6.48 13.87
N THR A 61 -5.24 7.32 14.14
CA THR A 61 -3.87 6.90 14.46
C THR A 61 -3.52 7.27 15.91
N PHE A 62 -2.57 6.57 16.53
CA PHE A 62 -2.18 6.79 17.92
C PHE A 62 -0.75 6.27 18.17
N MET A 63 -0.16 6.61 19.32
CA MET A 63 1.08 5.97 19.77
C MET A 63 0.74 4.72 20.58
N LYS A 64 1.51 3.65 20.36
CA LYS A 64 1.41 2.40 21.09
C LYS A 64 2.73 2.06 21.74
N ASP A 65 2.64 1.50 22.93
CA ASP A 65 3.78 1.00 23.69
C ASP A 65 4.11 -0.42 23.26
N ASP A 66 5.40 -0.71 23.10
CA ASP A 66 5.88 -2.06 22.81
C ASP A 66 7.23 -2.33 23.50
N GLU A 67 7.65 -3.59 23.55
CA GLU A 67 8.86 -4.04 24.23
C GLU A 67 9.77 -4.87 23.31
N LEU A 68 11.06 -4.52 23.26
CA LEU A 68 12.08 -5.28 22.55
C LEU A 68 12.98 -6.04 23.53
N ASN A 69 13.09 -7.37 23.36
CA ASN A 69 14.01 -8.19 24.14
C ASN A 69 15.45 -8.11 23.58
N LEU A 70 16.38 -7.60 24.38
CA LEU A 70 17.78 -7.39 24.01
C LEU A 70 18.68 -8.60 24.27
N ALA A 71 18.19 -9.60 25.01
CA ALA A 71 19.00 -10.73 25.50
C ALA A 71 19.59 -11.60 24.38
N HIS A 72 19.08 -11.50 23.15
CA HIS A 72 19.60 -12.23 21.99
C HIS A 72 20.70 -11.48 21.23
N GLY A 73 20.80 -10.16 21.40
CA GLY A 73 21.81 -9.34 20.70
C GLY A 73 22.96 -8.89 21.60
N ILE A 74 22.78 -8.88 22.92
CA ILE A 74 23.75 -8.37 23.89
C ILE A 74 23.92 -9.39 25.02
N ASN A 75 25.16 -9.69 25.40
CA ASN A 75 25.46 -10.55 26.54
C ASN A 75 25.36 -9.76 27.84
N PHE A 76 24.35 -10.07 28.67
CA PHE A 76 24.15 -9.45 29.98
C PHE A 76 24.76 -10.24 31.14
N GLY A 77 25.46 -11.35 30.88
CA GLY A 77 26.09 -12.19 31.91
C GLY A 77 25.11 -12.95 32.82
N THR A 78 23.81 -12.88 32.53
CA THR A 78 22.74 -13.60 33.25
C THR A 78 21.69 -14.08 32.24
N ASP A 79 20.90 -15.09 32.62
CA ASP A 79 19.81 -15.63 31.77
C ASP A 79 18.52 -14.79 31.84
N HIS A 80 18.56 -13.63 32.51
CA HIS A 80 17.39 -12.76 32.63
C HIS A 80 17.06 -12.08 31.30
N LYS A 81 15.76 -11.98 31.00
CA LYS A 81 15.28 -11.20 29.85
C LYS A 81 15.41 -9.72 30.16
N VAL A 82 16.24 -9.02 29.40
CA VAL A 82 16.35 -7.56 29.45
C VAL A 82 15.53 -6.99 28.31
N LYS A 83 14.46 -6.27 28.64
CA LYS A 83 13.59 -5.63 27.66
C LYS A 83 13.70 -4.12 27.71
N VAL A 84 13.62 -3.47 26.55
CA VAL A 84 13.48 -2.02 26.44
C VAL A 84 12.07 -1.68 25.95
N LYS A 85 11.41 -0.77 26.65
CA LYS A 85 10.13 -0.21 26.24
C LYS A 85 10.35 0.89 25.21
N TYR A 86 9.59 0.87 24.13
CA TYR A 86 9.59 1.91 23.10
C TYR A 86 8.16 2.24 22.68
N HIS A 87 8.03 3.30 21.87
CA HIS A 87 6.75 3.75 21.35
C HIS A 87 6.82 3.81 19.83
N HIS A 88 5.75 3.38 19.16
CA HIS A 88 5.61 3.50 17.71
C HIS A 88 4.22 4.03 17.34
N LEU A 89 4.09 4.55 16.12
CA LEU A 89 2.78 4.89 15.54
C LEU A 89 2.00 3.61 15.31
N ASP A 90 0.68 3.66 15.48
CA ASP A 90 -0.24 2.60 15.11
C ASP A 90 -1.57 3.23 14.64
N HIS A 91 -2.48 2.42 14.11
CA HIS A 91 -3.78 2.86 13.63
C HIS A 91 -4.91 1.91 14.01
N GLU A 92 -6.14 2.41 13.99
CA GLU A 92 -7.31 1.54 14.16
C GLU A 92 -7.44 0.58 12.97
N PRO A 93 -7.96 -0.64 13.17
CA PRO A 93 -8.35 -1.49 12.07
C PRO A 93 -9.42 -0.80 11.21
N PHE A 94 -9.28 -0.87 9.89
CA PHE A 94 -10.26 -0.38 8.94
C PHE A 94 -10.37 -1.30 7.74
N SER A 95 -11.46 -1.15 6.98
CA SER A 95 -11.64 -1.82 5.69
C SER A 95 -11.85 -0.81 4.58
N VAL A 96 -11.27 -1.05 3.40
CA VAL A 96 -11.62 -0.35 2.18
C VAL A 96 -12.79 -1.07 1.53
N VAL A 97 -13.88 -0.33 1.30
CA VAL A 97 -15.08 -0.85 0.65
C VAL A 97 -15.27 -0.17 -0.68
N ALA A 98 -15.42 -0.95 -1.76
CA ALA A 98 -15.71 -0.44 -3.09
C ALA A 98 -16.96 -1.13 -3.65
N ASN A 99 -17.93 -0.32 -4.09
CA ASN A 99 -19.10 -0.80 -4.81
C ASN A 99 -18.81 -0.72 -6.31
N VAL A 100 -18.98 -1.84 -7.01
CA VAL A 100 -18.56 -2.00 -8.40
C VAL A 100 -19.72 -2.59 -9.19
N GLU A 101 -19.92 -2.08 -10.40
CA GLU A 101 -20.89 -2.57 -11.36
C GLU A 101 -20.16 -3.21 -12.54
N ASN A 102 -20.47 -4.47 -12.82
CA ASN A 102 -19.96 -5.21 -13.97
C ASN A 102 -21.07 -5.36 -15.03
N ASN A 103 -20.96 -4.56 -16.08
CA ASN A 103 -21.88 -4.46 -17.20
C ASN A 103 -21.52 -5.38 -18.37
N SER A 104 -20.49 -6.22 -18.24
CA SER A 104 -20.01 -7.07 -19.34
C SER A 104 -20.85 -8.34 -19.59
N GLY A 105 -21.84 -8.63 -18.74
CA GLY A 105 -22.68 -9.83 -18.84
C GLY A 105 -21.97 -11.16 -18.49
N ALA A 106 -20.67 -11.13 -18.21
CA ALA A 106 -19.87 -12.29 -17.80
C ALA A 106 -19.01 -11.97 -16.56
N PRO A 107 -18.57 -12.99 -15.79
CA PRO A 107 -17.62 -12.77 -14.70
C PRO A 107 -16.33 -12.13 -15.21
N GLN A 108 -15.84 -11.11 -14.52
CA GLN A 108 -14.58 -10.41 -14.83
C GLN A 108 -13.56 -10.66 -13.72
N HIS A 109 -12.27 -10.63 -14.04
CA HIS A 109 -11.19 -10.70 -13.06
C HIS A 109 -10.49 -9.35 -12.98
N ALA A 110 -10.56 -8.72 -11.81
CA ALA A 110 -9.99 -7.41 -11.57
C ALA A 110 -8.76 -7.49 -10.66
N THR A 111 -7.75 -6.69 -10.94
CA THR A 111 -6.73 -6.28 -9.98
C THR A 111 -7.22 -4.98 -9.36
N VAL A 112 -7.50 -5.01 -8.06
CA VAL A 112 -7.87 -3.83 -7.27
C VAL A 112 -6.57 -3.19 -6.78
N ARG A 113 -6.38 -1.90 -7.07
CA ARG A 113 -5.22 -1.10 -6.70
C ARG A 113 -5.70 0.04 -5.82
N VAL A 114 -5.16 0.14 -4.60
CA VAL A 114 -5.55 1.15 -3.62
C VAL A 114 -4.35 2.02 -3.31
N PHE A 115 -4.52 3.33 -3.43
CA PHE A 115 -3.50 4.32 -3.11
C PHE A 115 -4.07 5.42 -2.23
N LEU A 116 -3.16 6.17 -1.59
CA LEU A 116 -3.50 7.28 -0.72
C LEU A 116 -2.52 8.44 -0.95
N ALA A 117 -3.02 9.67 -1.08
CA ALA A 117 -2.18 10.86 -1.19
C ALA A 117 -2.73 12.02 -0.36
N PRO A 118 -1.88 12.93 0.16
CA PRO A 118 -2.36 14.15 0.79
C PRO A 118 -3.13 15.00 -0.23
N LYS A 119 -4.18 15.71 0.24
CA LYS A 119 -4.97 16.60 -0.63
C LYS A 119 -4.39 18.01 -0.77
N TYR A 120 -3.65 18.44 0.25
CA TYR A 120 -3.10 19.79 0.36
C TYR A 120 -1.60 19.74 0.67
N ASP A 121 -0.89 20.79 0.26
CA ASP A 121 0.48 21.05 0.67
C ASP A 121 0.55 21.63 2.11
N GLU A 122 1.76 21.90 2.60
CA GLU A 122 2.00 22.45 3.93
C GLU A 122 1.48 23.88 4.14
N LEU A 123 1.24 24.61 3.05
CA LEU A 123 0.68 25.96 3.06
C LEU A 123 -0.86 25.95 2.96
N GLY A 124 -1.47 24.78 2.78
CA GLY A 124 -2.91 24.59 2.64
C GLY A 124 -3.43 24.77 1.21
N ASN A 125 -2.56 24.86 0.21
CA ASN A 125 -2.97 24.91 -1.19
C ASN A 125 -3.35 23.50 -1.66
N ARG A 126 -4.37 23.42 -2.52
CA ARG A 126 -4.77 22.14 -3.12
C ARG A 126 -3.73 21.71 -4.14
N LEU A 127 -3.23 20.48 -3.98
CA LEU A 127 -2.27 19.91 -4.92
C LEU A 127 -2.92 19.67 -6.29
N THR A 128 -2.17 19.97 -7.35
CA THR A 128 -2.58 19.57 -8.70
C THR A 128 -2.45 18.05 -8.86
N PRO A 129 -3.19 17.40 -9.77
CA PRO A 129 -3.06 15.96 -9.98
C PRO A 129 -1.62 15.50 -10.28
N ASP A 130 -0.84 16.29 -11.03
CA ASP A 130 0.54 15.93 -11.37
C ASP A 130 1.53 16.16 -10.21
N ASP A 131 1.31 17.18 -9.37
CA ASP A 131 2.07 17.38 -8.13
C ASP A 131 1.73 16.33 -7.06
N GLN A 132 0.47 15.87 -7.05
CA GLN A 132 -0.03 14.87 -6.12
C GLN A 132 0.41 13.45 -6.51
N ARG A 133 0.53 13.18 -7.82
CA ARG A 133 0.97 11.90 -8.39
C ARG A 133 2.17 11.25 -7.65
N PRO A 134 3.32 11.92 -7.45
CA PRO A 134 4.46 11.34 -6.74
C PRO A 134 4.24 11.15 -5.22
N LEU A 135 3.13 11.64 -4.67
CA LEU A 135 2.79 11.54 -3.25
C LEU A 135 1.80 10.40 -2.96
N PHE A 136 1.31 9.69 -3.99
CA PHE A 136 0.51 8.51 -3.79
C PHE A 136 1.36 7.37 -3.23
N ILE A 137 1.01 6.92 -2.03
CA ILE A 137 1.53 5.69 -1.43
C ILE A 137 0.59 4.54 -1.76
N GLU A 138 1.14 3.36 -2.05
CA GLU A 138 0.37 2.14 -2.26
C GLU A 138 -0.14 1.63 -0.90
N ILE A 139 -1.44 1.34 -0.82
CA ILE A 139 -2.09 0.79 0.37
C ILE A 139 -2.37 -0.70 0.19
N ASP A 140 -2.79 -1.12 -1.01
CA ASP A 140 -3.08 -2.53 -1.28
C ASP A 140 -3.14 -2.83 -2.78
N LYS A 141 -2.85 -4.07 -3.17
CA LYS A 141 -3.01 -4.59 -4.52
C LYS A 141 -3.42 -6.07 -4.51
N PHE A 142 -4.65 -6.37 -4.92
CA PHE A 142 -5.17 -7.74 -4.83
C PHE A 142 -6.12 -8.12 -5.97
N HIS A 143 -6.25 -9.43 -6.20
CA HIS A 143 -7.17 -9.99 -7.18
C HIS A 143 -8.60 -10.10 -6.62
N LYS A 144 -9.59 -9.79 -7.46
CA LYS A 144 -11.01 -10.04 -7.17
C LYS A 144 -11.75 -10.48 -8.42
N GLN A 145 -12.53 -11.56 -8.32
CA GLN A 145 -13.52 -11.90 -9.34
C GLN A 145 -14.81 -11.10 -9.11
N LEU A 146 -15.35 -10.54 -10.18
CA LEU A 146 -16.57 -9.74 -10.20
C LEU A 146 -17.66 -10.50 -10.96
N ALA A 147 -18.78 -10.80 -10.32
CA ALA A 147 -19.95 -11.35 -11.00
C ALA A 147 -20.61 -10.27 -11.90
N PRO A 148 -21.39 -10.63 -12.92
CA PRO A 148 -22.23 -9.67 -13.64
C PRO A 148 -23.16 -8.91 -12.68
N GLY A 149 -23.35 -7.60 -12.90
CA GLY A 149 -24.16 -6.73 -12.04
C GLY A 149 -23.39 -6.11 -10.88
N THR A 150 -24.08 -5.81 -9.78
CA THR A 150 -23.51 -5.12 -8.61
C THR A 150 -22.67 -6.06 -7.74
N ASN A 151 -21.49 -5.60 -7.35
CA ASN A 151 -20.56 -6.26 -6.46
C ASN A 151 -20.14 -5.29 -5.35
N THR A 152 -19.94 -5.80 -4.14
CA THR A 152 -19.32 -5.05 -3.04
C THR A 152 -18.01 -5.74 -2.67
N ILE A 153 -16.91 -5.04 -2.85
CA ILE A 153 -15.58 -5.46 -2.43
C ILE A 153 -15.35 -4.88 -1.04
N SER A 154 -14.96 -5.72 -0.08
CA SER A 154 -14.55 -5.30 1.26
C SER A 154 -13.20 -5.93 1.55
N ARG A 155 -12.20 -5.10 1.86
CA ARG A 155 -10.81 -5.53 2.08
C ARG A 155 -10.30 -4.92 3.37
N ASN A 156 -9.81 -5.75 4.30
CA ASN A 156 -9.29 -5.28 5.58
C ASN A 156 -7.85 -4.77 5.42
N ALA A 157 -7.49 -3.74 6.19
CA ALA A 157 -6.14 -3.19 6.20
C ALA A 157 -5.07 -4.23 6.58
N ILE A 158 -5.40 -5.18 7.46
CA ILE A 158 -4.51 -6.28 7.86
C ILE A 158 -4.16 -7.24 6.72
N ASP A 159 -5.00 -7.28 5.67
CA ASP A 159 -4.74 -8.11 4.49
C ASP A 159 -3.91 -7.36 3.42
N SER A 160 -3.38 -6.17 3.74
CA SER A 160 -2.64 -5.34 2.79
C SER A 160 -1.44 -6.08 2.19
N THR A 161 -1.29 -6.02 0.87
CA THR A 161 -0.15 -6.61 0.16
C THR A 161 1.16 -5.81 0.25
N VAL A 162 1.16 -4.68 0.96
CA VAL A 162 2.38 -3.90 1.21
C VAL A 162 3.02 -4.26 2.54
N THR A 163 2.23 -4.80 3.49
CA THR A 163 2.66 -5.03 4.86
C THR A 163 3.03 -6.47 5.14
N LEU A 164 3.97 -6.67 6.06
CA LEU A 164 4.27 -7.99 6.61
C LEU A 164 3.20 -8.37 7.64
N SER A 165 2.60 -9.56 7.52
CA SER A 165 1.49 -9.97 8.40
C SER A 165 1.95 -10.28 9.84
N HIS A 166 3.15 -10.82 10.01
CA HIS A 166 3.73 -11.13 11.33
C HIS A 166 5.25 -11.19 11.27
N THR A 167 5.92 -10.57 12.24
CA THR A 167 7.37 -10.75 12.44
C THR A 167 7.58 -11.69 13.62
N TYR A 168 8.11 -12.89 13.35
CA TYR A 168 8.36 -13.87 14.41
C TYR A 168 9.51 -13.44 15.30
N THR A 169 9.29 -13.49 16.61
CA THR A 169 10.32 -13.30 17.62
C THR A 169 11.24 -14.51 17.69
N PHE A 170 12.45 -14.33 18.24
CA PHE A 170 13.39 -15.42 18.43
C PHE A 170 12.84 -16.55 19.33
N GLU A 171 11.96 -16.20 20.28
CA GLU A 171 11.30 -17.16 21.17
C GLU A 171 10.26 -18.01 20.41
N GLU A 172 9.46 -17.39 19.54
CA GLU A 172 8.50 -18.08 18.68
C GLU A 172 9.20 -19.04 17.71
N LEU A 173 10.30 -18.58 17.08
CA LEU A 173 11.11 -19.42 16.19
C LEU A 173 11.72 -20.62 16.94
N LYS A 174 12.24 -20.41 18.15
CA LYS A 174 12.73 -21.51 19.01
C LYS A 174 11.64 -22.49 19.40
N ALA A 175 10.41 -22.02 19.56
CA ALA A 175 9.24 -22.85 19.81
C ALA A 175 8.71 -23.56 18.55
N GLY A 176 9.34 -23.36 17.38
CA GLY A 176 8.95 -23.96 16.11
C GLY A 176 7.80 -23.24 15.41
N GLN A 177 7.41 -22.05 15.85
CA GLN A 177 6.41 -21.24 15.17
C GLN A 177 7.07 -20.55 13.97
N SER A 178 6.62 -20.87 12.76
CA SER A 178 7.07 -20.24 11.52
C SER A 178 5.94 -20.24 10.49
N ALA A 179 5.94 -19.27 9.57
CA ALA A 179 4.88 -19.14 8.55
C ALA A 179 4.85 -20.33 7.57
N SER A 180 5.99 -20.96 7.29
CA SER A 180 6.10 -22.23 6.56
C SER A 180 7.52 -22.80 6.69
N ALA A 181 7.70 -24.10 6.44
CA ALA A 181 9.03 -24.73 6.43
C ALA A 181 9.98 -24.17 5.35
N ASP A 182 9.44 -23.49 4.33
CA ASP A 182 10.17 -22.86 3.22
C ASP A 182 10.39 -21.33 3.43
N ALA A 183 9.94 -20.79 4.57
CA ALA A 183 10.07 -19.37 4.91
C ALA A 183 11.54 -19.04 5.24
N SER A 184 12.21 -18.39 4.30
CA SER A 184 13.56 -17.83 4.46
C SER A 184 13.52 -16.37 4.96
N GLU A 185 14.67 -15.75 5.23
CA GLU A 185 14.79 -14.31 5.55
C GLU A 185 14.05 -13.39 4.56
N PHE A 186 13.93 -13.80 3.29
CA PHE A 186 13.13 -13.10 2.27
C PHE A 186 11.67 -12.83 2.70
N CYS A 187 11.09 -13.73 3.49
CA CYS A 187 9.72 -13.63 3.98
C CYS A 187 9.57 -12.66 5.16
N SER A 188 10.67 -12.07 5.63
CA SER A 188 10.65 -10.99 6.63
C SER A 188 10.65 -9.60 5.95
N CYS A 189 10.70 -9.55 4.62
CA CYS A 189 10.53 -8.30 3.89
C CYS A 189 9.04 -7.93 3.87
N GLY A 190 8.74 -6.72 4.31
CA GLY A 190 7.44 -6.08 4.16
C GLY A 190 7.40 -4.79 4.94
N TRP A 191 6.47 -3.90 4.58
CA TRP A 191 6.26 -2.69 5.35
C TRP A 191 5.67 -3.03 6.72
N PRO A 192 6.07 -2.37 7.82
CA PRO A 192 5.44 -2.62 9.11
C PRO A 192 3.94 -2.25 9.06
N GLU A 193 3.07 -3.16 9.53
CA GLU A 193 1.61 -2.95 9.54
C GLU A 193 1.22 -1.61 10.18
N HIS A 194 1.79 -1.30 11.34
CA HIS A 194 1.53 -0.08 12.09
C HIS A 194 1.97 1.22 11.39
N MET A 195 2.67 1.10 10.24
CA MET A 195 3.09 2.21 9.37
C MET A 195 2.31 2.26 8.05
N LEU A 196 1.26 1.46 7.86
CA LEU A 196 0.48 1.39 6.60
C LEU A 196 -0.07 2.76 6.18
N VAL A 197 -0.47 3.58 7.14
CA VAL A 197 -1.01 4.93 6.90
C VAL A 197 -0.16 6.02 7.55
N PRO A 198 -0.09 7.23 6.97
CA PRO A 198 0.58 8.36 7.59
C PRO A 198 -0.05 8.73 8.93
N ARG A 199 0.71 9.39 9.81
CA ARG A 199 0.23 9.86 11.12
C ARG A 199 -1.00 10.76 11.04
N GLY A 200 -1.08 11.67 10.06
CA GLY A 200 -2.10 12.71 10.02
C GLY A 200 -1.93 13.75 11.13
N THR A 201 -3.02 14.41 11.54
CA THR A 201 -3.00 15.48 12.55
C THR A 201 -4.15 15.35 13.55
N HIS A 202 -4.08 16.03 14.69
CA HIS A 202 -5.17 16.04 15.68
C HIS A 202 -6.50 16.60 15.13
N LYS A 203 -6.45 17.50 14.15
CA LYS A 203 -7.63 18.07 13.50
C LYS A 203 -8.25 17.13 12.45
N GLY A 204 -7.54 16.07 12.07
CA GLY A 204 -7.84 15.28 10.87
C GLY A 204 -7.20 15.93 9.64
N MET A 205 -6.16 15.31 9.10
CA MET A 205 -5.54 15.72 7.85
C MET A 205 -6.31 15.11 6.67
N ASP A 206 -6.59 15.92 5.64
CA ASP A 206 -7.33 15.47 4.47
C ASP A 206 -6.41 14.71 3.49
N PHE A 207 -6.82 13.49 3.15
CA PHE A 207 -6.20 12.63 2.15
C PHE A 207 -7.21 12.26 1.08
N GLN A 208 -6.71 11.85 -0.08
CA GLN A 208 -7.50 11.28 -1.16
C GLN A 208 -7.19 9.79 -1.27
N LEU A 209 -8.19 8.97 -0.95
CA LEU A 209 -8.21 7.55 -1.24
C LEU A 209 -8.49 7.38 -2.73
N PHE A 210 -7.64 6.61 -3.41
CA PHE A 210 -7.80 6.25 -4.80
C PHE A 210 -7.95 4.74 -4.93
N VAL A 211 -9.02 4.29 -5.57
CA VAL A 211 -9.26 2.88 -5.90
C VAL A 211 -9.36 2.75 -7.42
N MET A 212 -8.59 1.84 -8.00
CA MET A 212 -8.62 1.53 -9.43
C MET A 212 -8.75 0.03 -9.65
N LEU A 213 -9.59 -0.36 -10.59
CA LEU A 213 -9.72 -1.75 -11.04
C LEU A 213 -9.14 -1.89 -12.44
N THR A 214 -8.18 -2.78 -12.63
CA THR A 214 -7.63 -3.15 -13.94
C THR A 214 -7.93 -4.60 -14.28
N ASP A 215 -7.87 -4.95 -15.57
CA ASP A 215 -8.08 -6.32 -16.04
C ASP A 215 -6.93 -7.23 -15.61
N ASN A 216 -7.20 -8.13 -14.67
CA ASN A 216 -6.20 -9.04 -14.11
C ASN A 216 -5.67 -10.05 -15.15
N THR A 217 -6.43 -10.34 -16.22
CA THR A 217 -5.96 -11.24 -17.28
C THR A 217 -4.81 -10.63 -18.09
N GLN A 218 -4.74 -9.29 -18.11
CA GLN A 218 -3.64 -8.55 -18.72
C GLN A 218 -2.53 -8.24 -17.72
N ASP A 219 -2.84 -8.14 -16.43
CA ASP A 219 -1.87 -7.82 -15.38
C ASP A 219 -1.04 -9.03 -14.96
N ASN A 220 -1.64 -10.23 -14.86
CA ASN A 220 -0.94 -11.38 -14.33
C ASN A 220 0.00 -12.00 -15.40
N PRO A 221 1.32 -12.12 -15.13
CA PRO A 221 2.28 -12.70 -16.06
C PRO A 221 2.23 -14.22 -16.18
N GLU A 222 1.79 -14.94 -15.14
CA GLU A 222 1.93 -16.40 -15.03
C GLU A 222 0.59 -17.14 -14.95
N GLY A 223 -0.54 -16.40 -14.94
CA GLY A 223 -1.88 -16.97 -14.83
C GLY A 223 -2.27 -17.31 -13.38
N ALA A 224 -3.49 -17.81 -13.17
CA ALA A 224 -4.12 -17.94 -11.85
C ALA A 224 -3.55 -19.06 -10.94
N ASN A 225 -2.56 -19.84 -11.39
CA ASN A 225 -2.22 -21.15 -10.80
C ASN A 225 -0.82 -21.26 -10.18
N VAL A 226 -0.13 -20.15 -9.91
CA VAL A 226 1.19 -20.20 -9.26
C VAL A 226 1.01 -20.15 -7.74
N LYS A 227 1.47 -21.20 -7.06
CA LYS A 227 1.56 -21.20 -5.60
C LYS A 227 2.68 -20.25 -5.19
N THR A 228 2.33 -19.04 -4.76
CA THR A 228 3.29 -18.04 -4.31
C THR A 228 3.65 -18.28 -2.84
N ILE A 229 4.96 -18.38 -2.57
CA ILE A 229 5.52 -18.47 -1.22
C ILE A 229 5.82 -17.05 -0.76
N CYS A 230 5.40 -16.68 0.45
CA CYS A 230 5.60 -15.35 1.04
C CYS A 230 4.97 -14.25 0.20
N ASN A 231 3.65 -14.35 0.05
CA ASN A 231 2.82 -13.49 -0.80
C ASN A 231 2.08 -12.40 -0.01
N ASP A 232 2.48 -12.13 1.22
CA ASP A 232 1.87 -11.12 2.08
C ASP A 232 2.38 -9.71 1.76
N ALA A 233 3.66 -9.53 1.43
CA ALA A 233 4.23 -8.20 1.14
C ALA A 233 4.67 -7.98 -0.32
N VAL A 234 3.96 -8.62 -1.27
CA VAL A 234 4.36 -8.69 -2.69
C VAL A 234 4.53 -7.33 -3.34
N SER A 235 3.78 -6.31 -2.92
CA SER A 235 3.84 -4.97 -3.53
C SER A 235 5.25 -4.38 -3.50
N TYR A 236 5.96 -4.52 -2.39
CA TYR A 236 7.32 -3.96 -2.22
C TYR A 236 8.43 -5.01 -2.22
N CYS A 237 8.12 -6.26 -1.88
CA CYS A 237 9.12 -7.32 -1.76
C CYS A 237 9.12 -8.30 -2.94
N GLY A 238 8.10 -8.22 -3.81
CA GLY A 238 7.91 -9.18 -4.88
C GLY A 238 7.56 -10.57 -4.37
N ALA A 239 7.76 -11.58 -5.21
CA ALA A 239 7.48 -12.97 -4.90
C ALA A 239 8.79 -13.78 -4.96
N LYS A 240 9.01 -14.67 -3.98
CA LYS A 240 10.22 -15.47 -3.91
C LYS A 240 10.30 -16.40 -5.13
N ASP A 241 11.45 -16.37 -5.82
CA ASP A 241 11.77 -17.19 -6.99
C ASP A 241 10.72 -17.11 -8.14
N GLN A 242 9.98 -16.00 -8.21
CA GLN A 242 8.93 -15.76 -9.21
C GLN A 242 9.09 -14.38 -9.85
N LYS A 243 8.51 -14.18 -11.03
CA LYS A 243 8.40 -12.84 -11.61
C LYS A 243 7.47 -11.99 -10.75
N TYR A 244 7.70 -10.68 -10.76
CA TYR A 244 6.78 -9.74 -10.11
C TYR A 244 5.36 -9.95 -10.67
N PRO A 245 4.33 -10.24 -9.85
CA PRO A 245 3.05 -10.76 -10.32
C PRO A 245 2.09 -9.65 -10.80
N ASP A 246 2.64 -8.64 -11.45
CA ASP A 246 1.92 -7.53 -12.06
C ASP A 246 2.75 -6.97 -13.23
N LYS A 247 2.21 -7.05 -14.45
CA LYS A 247 2.84 -6.54 -15.68
C LYS A 247 2.81 -5.01 -15.77
N LYS A 248 1.94 -4.34 -15.00
CA LYS A 248 1.92 -2.88 -14.97
C LYS A 248 3.20 -2.36 -14.29
N PRO A 249 3.72 -1.19 -14.69
CA PRO A 249 4.82 -0.56 -13.98
C PRO A 249 4.49 -0.40 -12.49
N MET A 250 5.47 -0.61 -11.62
CA MET A 250 5.32 -0.31 -10.19
C MET A 250 4.93 1.17 -10.02
N GLY A 251 3.88 1.43 -9.25
CA GLY A 251 3.28 2.76 -9.10
C GLY A 251 2.23 3.14 -10.15
N PHE A 252 1.90 2.27 -11.12
CA PHE A 252 0.78 2.51 -12.05
C PHE A 252 -0.53 2.76 -11.27
N PRO A 253 -1.33 3.78 -11.64
CA PRO A 253 -1.24 4.63 -12.83
C PRO A 253 -0.43 5.94 -12.65
N PHE A 254 0.27 6.09 -11.52
CA PHE A 254 0.93 7.33 -11.11
C PHE A 254 2.41 7.42 -11.51
N ASP A 255 2.94 6.49 -12.30
CA ASP A 255 4.35 6.53 -12.69
C ASP A 255 4.64 7.49 -13.86
N ARG A 256 3.63 7.93 -14.62
CA ARG A 256 3.77 8.81 -15.79
C ARG A 256 3.06 10.16 -15.60
N PRO A 257 3.48 11.23 -16.30
CA PRO A 257 2.77 12.51 -16.25
C PRO A 257 1.28 12.39 -16.55
N LEU A 258 0.46 13.09 -15.79
CA LEU A 258 -0.98 13.10 -15.99
C LEU A 258 -1.37 14.23 -16.96
N SER A 259 -2.01 13.87 -18.08
CA SER A 259 -2.59 14.88 -18.95
C SER A 259 -3.85 15.49 -18.30
N PRO A 260 -4.14 16.79 -18.49
CA PRO A 260 -5.33 17.42 -17.94
C PRO A 260 -6.64 16.72 -18.36
N SER A 261 -6.68 16.20 -19.59
CA SER A 261 -7.83 15.46 -20.11
C SER A 261 -8.06 14.14 -19.36
N VAL A 262 -6.99 13.39 -19.08
CA VAL A 262 -7.07 12.15 -18.29
C VAL A 262 -7.42 12.46 -16.85
N ALA A 263 -6.77 13.45 -16.22
CA ALA A 263 -7.03 13.83 -14.83
C ALA A 263 -8.51 14.15 -14.57
N SER A 264 -9.20 14.78 -15.54
CA SER A 264 -10.63 15.06 -15.44
C SER A 264 -11.55 13.82 -15.49
N ARG A 265 -11.04 12.68 -15.97
CA ARG A 265 -11.77 11.40 -16.17
C ARG A 265 -11.40 10.31 -15.16
N ILE A 266 -10.38 10.54 -14.33
CA ILE A 266 -10.05 9.64 -13.22
C ILE A 266 -11.25 9.39 -12.26
N PRO A 267 -12.31 10.23 -12.18
CA PRO A 267 -13.49 9.87 -11.39
C PRO A 267 -14.55 9.00 -12.09
N THR A 268 -14.40 8.57 -13.36
CA THR A 268 -15.60 8.31 -14.19
C THR A 268 -15.94 6.86 -14.58
N GLU A 269 -15.03 5.89 -14.46
CA GLU A 269 -15.37 4.49 -14.80
C GLU A 269 -14.83 3.48 -13.80
N ASN A 270 -13.67 2.89 -14.06
CA ASN A 270 -13.06 1.83 -13.26
C ASN A 270 -12.25 2.35 -12.06
N THR A 271 -12.52 3.58 -11.65
CA THR A 271 -11.73 4.34 -10.69
C THR A 271 -12.64 5.11 -9.75
N CYS A 272 -12.19 5.33 -8.52
CA CYS A 272 -12.87 6.14 -7.52
C CYS A 272 -11.87 6.96 -6.72
N LEU A 273 -12.16 8.25 -6.55
CA LEU A 273 -11.49 9.12 -5.59
C LEU A 273 -12.46 9.45 -4.45
N GLN A 274 -12.03 9.20 -3.22
CA GLN A 274 -12.79 9.54 -2.02
C GLN A 274 -11.90 10.36 -1.08
N ASP A 275 -12.42 11.50 -0.63
CA ASP A 275 -11.75 12.26 0.42
C ASP A 275 -11.96 11.56 1.77
N ILE A 276 -10.86 11.33 2.49
CA ILE A 276 -10.86 10.76 3.84
C ILE A 276 -10.04 11.65 4.78
N LYS A 277 -10.21 11.45 6.09
CA LYS A 277 -9.40 12.11 7.10
C LYS A 277 -8.54 11.12 7.87
N ILE A 278 -7.31 11.50 8.17
CA ILE A 278 -6.49 10.79 9.15
C ILE A 278 -6.32 11.65 10.40
N LYS A 279 -6.83 11.15 11.53
CA LYS A 279 -6.85 11.86 12.80
C LYS A 279 -5.94 11.18 13.82
N PHE A 280 -4.93 11.90 14.27
CA PHE A 280 -4.03 11.43 15.32
C PHE A 280 -4.61 11.72 16.72
N LEU A 281 -4.69 10.68 17.55
CA LEU A 281 -4.97 10.77 18.98
C LEU A 281 -3.62 10.82 19.71
N GLY A 282 -3.41 11.90 20.45
CA GLY A 282 -2.26 12.03 21.36
C GLY A 282 -2.73 12.22 22.79
#